data_AF-A0A7C3F825-F1
#
_entry.id   AF-A0A7C3F825-F1
#
_cell.length_a   1.000
_cell.length_b   1.000
_cell.length_c   1.000
_cell.angle_alpha   90.00
_cell.angle_beta   90.00
_cell.angle_gamma   90.00
#
_symmetry.space_group_name_H-M   'P 1'
#
loop_
_entity.id
_entity.type
_entity.pdbx_description
1 polymer ?
#
loop_
_entity_poly.entity_id
_entity_poly.type
_entity_poly.pdbx_seq_one_letter_code
_entity_poly.pdbx_strand_id
1 'polypeptide(L)'
;MNELHDLLRQYREVFDEMQAATADIRQAIEELNQQLAETEAPYQERLEELTHQIEYQAKLNGVNKAIKTEWAMVRYRAGYVRRTWNDKMLIGYAQAHPEILAFVKETHVPPKISIVI
;
A
#
# COMPACT_ATOMS: atom_id res chain seq x y z
N MET A 1 -9.69 1.89 52.20
CA MET A 1 -8.39 1.49 51.60
C MET A 1 -8.35 0.01 51.19
N ASN A 2 -9.11 -0.89 51.82
CA ASN A 2 -9.10 -2.33 51.50
C ASN A 2 -9.83 -2.68 50.19
N GLU A 3 -10.97 -2.04 49.91
CA GLU A 3 -11.80 -2.38 48.74
C GLU A 3 -11.10 -2.12 47.39
N LEU A 4 -10.33 -1.02 47.28
CA LEU A 4 -9.52 -0.75 46.09
C LEU A 4 -8.43 -1.80 45.86
N HIS A 5 -7.78 -2.26 46.94
CA HIS A 5 -6.75 -3.29 46.83
C HIS A 5 -7.34 -4.64 46.42
N ASP A 6 -8.51 -4.99 46.95
CA ASP A 6 -9.21 -6.22 46.58
C ASP A 6 -9.68 -6.20 45.12
N LEU A 7 -10.20 -5.06 44.63
CA LEU A 7 -10.57 -4.90 43.23
C LEU A 7 -9.38 -4.99 42.28
N LEU A 8 -8.23 -4.39 42.64
CA LEU A 8 -7.01 -4.50 41.85
C LEU A 8 -6.47 -5.94 41.81
N ARG A 9 -6.60 -6.68 42.91
CA ARG A 9 -6.22 -8.09 42.97
C ARG A 9 -7.13 -8.94 42.08
N GLN A 10 -8.45 -8.78 42.18
CA GLN A 10 -9.41 -9.50 41.33
C GLN A 10 -9.20 -9.19 39.85
N TYR A 11 -8.97 -7.92 39.50
CA TYR A 11 -8.64 -7.53 38.12
C TYR A 11 -7.41 -8.29 37.62
N ARG A 12 -6.35 -8.38 38.45
CA ARG A 12 -5.12 -9.07 38.07
C ARG A 12 -5.35 -10.57 37.87
N GLU A 13 -6.08 -11.21 38.77
CA GLU A 13 -6.43 -12.64 38.68
C GLU A 13 -7.20 -12.93 37.38
N VAL A 14 -8.27 -12.16 37.10
CA VAL A 14 -9.06 -12.32 35.87
C VAL A 14 -8.23 -12.02 34.62
N PHE A 15 -7.34 -11.03 34.68
CA PHE A 15 -6.44 -10.73 33.57
C PHE A 15 -5.50 -11.90 33.28
N ASP A 16 -4.86 -12.46 34.31
CA ASP A 16 -3.94 -13.58 34.14
C ASP A 16 -4.67 -14.85 33.66
N GLU A 17 -5.89 -15.12 34.15
CA GLU A 17 -6.76 -16.18 33.65
C GLU A 17 -7.13 -15.99 32.17
N MET A 18 -7.51 -14.77 31.77
CA MET A 18 -7.79 -14.44 30.37
C MET A 18 -6.55 -14.63 29.50
N GLN A 19 -5.36 -14.23 29.97
CA GLN A 19 -4.11 -14.42 29.22
C GLN A 19 -3.82 -15.92 29.04
N ALA A 20 -3.94 -16.72 30.09
CA ALA A 20 -3.74 -18.17 30.02
C ALA A 20 -4.75 -18.83 29.08
N ALA A 21 -6.04 -18.50 29.20
CA ALA A 21 -7.09 -19.08 28.39
C ALA A 21 -6.99 -18.70 26.90
N THR A 22 -6.36 -17.56 26.58
CA THR A 22 -6.19 -17.09 25.19
C THR A 22 -4.80 -17.36 24.61
N ALA A 23 -3.87 -17.90 25.40
CA ALA A 23 -2.49 -18.15 24.97
C ALA A 23 -2.43 -19.11 23.77
N ASP A 24 -3.06 -20.28 23.90
CA ASP A 24 -3.08 -21.31 22.85
C ASP A 24 -3.76 -20.80 21.57
N ILE A 25 -4.81 -19.99 21.71
CA ILE A 25 -5.52 -19.39 20.57
C ILE A 25 -4.58 -18.42 19.83
N ARG A 26 -3.84 -17.58 20.55
CA ARG A 26 -2.88 -16.66 19.93
C ARG A 26 -1.75 -17.40 19.25
N GLN A 27 -1.25 -18.46 19.87
CA GLN A 27 -0.23 -19.31 19.27
C GLN A 27 -0.75 -19.97 17.98
N ALA A 28 -1.96 -20.53 18.00
CA ALA A 28 -2.57 -21.12 16.81
C ALA A 28 -2.78 -20.09 15.69
N ILE A 29 -3.16 -18.85 16.02
CA ILE A 29 -3.27 -17.76 15.03
C ILE A 29 -1.90 -17.47 14.40
N GLU A 30 -0.83 -17.40 15.20
CA GLU A 30 0.52 -17.16 14.69
C GLU A 30 0.97 -18.28 13.75
N GLU A 31 0.78 -19.53 14.16
CA GLU A 31 1.11 -20.71 13.35
C GLU A 31 0.33 -20.73 12.03
N LEU A 32 -0.96 -20.40 12.05
CA LEU A 32 -1.80 -20.33 10.84
C LEU A 32 -1.38 -19.18 9.93
N ASN A 33 -1.02 -18.02 10.49
CA ASN A 33 -0.51 -16.89 9.70
C ASN A 33 0.82 -17.24 9.04
N GLN A 34 1.69 -17.97 9.75
CA GLN A 34 2.95 -18.44 9.17
C GLN A 34 2.70 -19.46 8.04
N GLN A 35 1.84 -20.45 8.25
CA GLN A 35 1.47 -21.42 7.20
C GLN A 35 0.84 -20.73 5.99
N LEU A 36 0.00 -19.71 6.21
CA LEU A 36 -0.58 -18.91 5.15
C LEU A 36 0.51 -18.19 4.36
N ALA A 37 1.44 -17.51 5.03
CA ALA A 37 2.55 -16.80 4.39
C ALA A 37 3.45 -17.75 3.57
N GLU A 38 3.79 -18.92 4.13
CA GLU A 38 4.57 -19.95 3.43
C GLU A 38 3.83 -20.52 2.22
N THR A 39 2.51 -20.69 2.32
CA THR A 39 1.67 -21.14 1.22
C THR A 39 1.55 -20.09 0.13
N GLU A 40 1.38 -18.81 0.49
CA GLU A 40 1.23 -17.70 -0.46
C GLU A 40 2.52 -17.33 -1.16
N ALA A 41 3.68 -17.43 -0.49
CA ALA A 41 4.98 -17.04 -1.01
C ALA A 41 5.28 -17.50 -2.45
N PRO A 42 5.15 -18.80 -2.82
CA PRO A 42 5.40 -19.25 -4.19
C PRO A 42 4.41 -18.67 -5.21
N TYR A 43 3.15 -18.42 -4.81
CA TYR A 43 2.17 -17.80 -5.71
C TYR A 43 2.43 -16.31 -5.87
N GLN A 44 2.85 -15.60 -4.82
CA GLN A 44 3.25 -14.20 -4.90
C GLN A 44 4.42 -14.03 -5.86
N GLU A 45 5.46 -14.86 -5.75
CA GLU A 45 6.60 -14.86 -6.68
C GLU A 45 6.14 -15.10 -8.12
N ARG A 46 5.27 -16.09 -8.34
CA ARG A 46 4.74 -16.38 -9.68
C ARG A 46 3.87 -15.24 -10.24
N LEU A 47 3.07 -14.60 -9.40
CA LEU A 47 2.24 -13.46 -9.80
C LEU A 47 3.09 -12.23 -10.13
N GLU A 48 4.17 -11.98 -9.39
CA GLU A 48 5.14 -10.93 -9.70
C GLU A 48 5.83 -11.19 -11.05
N GLU A 49 6.29 -12.42 -11.27
CA GLU A 49 6.89 -12.81 -12.55
C GLU A 49 5.92 -12.59 -13.73
N LEU A 50 4.67 -13.07 -13.59
CA LEU A 50 3.63 -12.87 -14.60
C LEU A 50 3.31 -11.39 -14.81
N THR A 51 3.29 -10.59 -13.74
CA THR A 51 3.10 -9.14 -13.83
C THR A 51 4.22 -8.50 -14.65
N HIS A 52 5.48 -8.85 -14.37
CA HIS A 52 6.62 -8.36 -15.15
C HIS A 52 6.56 -8.76 -16.62
N GLN A 53 6.16 -10.01 -16.92
CA GLN A 53 5.97 -10.47 -18.29
C GLN A 53 4.86 -9.70 -19.01
N ILE A 54 3.72 -9.48 -18.36
CA ILE A 54 2.60 -8.69 -18.91
C ILE A 54 3.03 -7.24 -19.15
N GLU A 55 3.72 -6.61 -18.19
CA GLU A 55 4.23 -5.25 -18.36
C GLU A 55 5.24 -5.16 -19.52
N TYR A 56 6.15 -6.12 -19.63
CA TYR A 56 7.13 -6.18 -20.72
C TYR A 56 6.43 -6.31 -22.07
N GLN A 57 5.49 -7.24 -22.20
CA GLN A 57 4.73 -7.44 -23.43
C GLN A 57 3.88 -6.23 -23.79
N ALA A 58 3.24 -5.60 -22.80
CA ALA A 58 2.45 -4.40 -23.04
C ALA A 58 3.32 -3.21 -23.50
N LYS A 59 4.55 -3.06 -22.96
CA LYS A 59 5.53 -2.08 -23.46
C LYS A 59 6.00 -2.40 -24.87
N LEU A 60 6.35 -3.65 -25.15
CA LEU A 60 6.82 -4.10 -26.47
C LEU A 60 5.76 -3.87 -27.56
N ASN A 61 4.48 -4.13 -27.23
CA ASN A 61 3.35 -3.93 -28.14
C ASN A 61 2.83 -2.48 -28.19
N GLY A 62 3.49 -1.53 -27.51
CA GLY A 62 3.12 -0.12 -27.55
C GLY A 62 1.75 0.19 -26.93
N VAL A 63 1.32 -0.58 -25.93
CA VAL A 63 0.04 -0.38 -25.24
C VAL A 63 0.05 1.00 -24.57
N ASN A 64 -0.81 1.90 -25.07
CA ASN A 64 -0.95 3.27 -24.60
C ASN A 64 -2.38 3.58 -24.10
N LYS A 65 -3.24 2.57 -24.03
CA LYS A 65 -4.62 2.62 -23.56
C LYS A 65 -4.92 1.39 -22.73
N ALA A 66 -6.00 1.45 -21.95
CA ALA A 66 -6.43 0.30 -21.18
C ALA A 66 -6.92 -0.83 -22.11
N ILE A 67 -6.49 -2.06 -21.82
CA ILE A 67 -6.95 -3.28 -22.49
C ILE A 67 -7.74 -4.07 -21.47
N LYS A 68 -9.00 -4.35 -21.77
CA LYS A 68 -9.88 -5.16 -20.93
C LYS A 68 -10.03 -6.55 -21.54
N THR A 69 -9.87 -7.58 -20.72
CA THR A 69 -10.15 -8.98 -21.06
C THR A 69 -11.33 -9.48 -20.21
N GLU A 70 -11.69 -10.75 -20.38
CA GLU A 70 -12.70 -11.43 -19.55
C GLU A 70 -12.26 -11.56 -18.09
N TRP A 71 -10.95 -11.65 -17.85
CA TRP A 71 -10.37 -12.00 -16.54
C TRP A 71 -9.71 -10.84 -15.81
N ALA A 72 -9.28 -9.79 -16.55
CA ALA A 72 -8.55 -8.67 -15.98
C ALA A 72 -8.57 -7.44 -16.90
N MET A 73 -8.05 -6.32 -16.39
CA MET A 73 -7.78 -5.11 -17.14
C MET A 73 -6.33 -4.68 -16.96
N VAL A 74 -5.62 -4.50 -18.08
CA VAL A 74 -4.32 -3.82 -18.11
C VAL A 74 -4.59 -2.33 -18.26
N ARG A 75 -4.24 -1.54 -17.23
CA ARG A 75 -4.32 -0.08 -17.25
C ARG A 75 -2.97 0.51 -17.63
N TYR A 76 -3.00 1.48 -18.53
CA TYR A 76 -1.87 2.31 -18.85
C TYR A 76 -2.07 3.70 -18.22
N ARG A 77 -1.07 4.17 -17.49
CA ARG A 77 -0.95 5.56 -17.05
C ARG A 77 0.21 6.20 -17.80
N ALA A 78 -0.08 7.24 -18.58
CA ALA A 78 0.96 8.05 -19.23
C ALA A 78 1.89 8.68 -18.18
N GLY A 79 3.16 8.83 -18.54
CA GLY A 79 4.10 9.60 -17.74
C GLY A 79 3.71 11.07 -17.74
N TYR A 80 3.98 11.77 -16.63
CA TYR A 80 3.69 13.19 -16.52
C TYR A 80 4.71 13.86 -15.60
N VAL A 81 4.94 15.16 -15.80
CA VAL A 81 5.73 15.96 -14.87
C VAL A 81 4.78 16.49 -13.81
N ARG A 82 4.98 16.05 -12.57
CA ARG A 82 4.29 16.61 -11.42
C ARG A 82 5.05 17.85 -10.97
N ARG A 83 4.38 18.99 -10.99
CA ARG A 83 4.85 20.22 -10.35
C ARG A 83 4.09 20.38 -9.03
N THR A 84 4.79 20.69 -7.94
CA THR A 84 4.13 20.95 -6.65
C THR A 84 4.38 22.37 -6.18
N TRP A 85 3.28 23.12 -6.06
CA TRP A 85 3.16 24.43 -5.43
C TRP A 85 1.82 24.53 -4.70
N ASN A 86 1.66 25.55 -3.86
CA ASN A 86 0.33 25.99 -3.45
C ASN A 86 -0.29 26.83 -4.58
N ASP A 87 -0.69 26.15 -5.67
CA ASP A 87 -1.11 26.77 -6.95
C ASP A 87 -2.15 27.87 -6.78
N LYS A 88 -3.09 27.69 -5.84
CA LYS A 88 -4.17 28.67 -5.59
C LYS A 88 -3.66 30.04 -5.11
N MET A 89 -2.52 30.09 -4.43
CA MET A 89 -1.97 31.36 -3.90
C MET A 89 -0.88 31.97 -4.78
N LEU A 90 -0.36 31.21 -5.76
CA LEU A 90 0.84 31.58 -6.53
C LEU A 90 0.57 31.94 -7.99
N ILE A 91 -0.57 31.53 -8.57
CA ILE A 91 -0.89 31.82 -9.98
C ILE A 91 -0.91 33.33 -10.28
N GLY A 92 -1.40 34.16 -9.36
CA GLY A 92 -1.39 35.62 -9.53
C GLY A 92 -0.04 36.28 -9.21
N TYR A 93 0.70 35.73 -8.25
CA TYR A 93 1.98 36.30 -7.79
C TYR A 93 3.14 35.98 -8.75
N ALA A 94 3.13 34.80 -9.38
CA ALA A 94 4.15 34.37 -10.34
C ALA A 94 4.12 35.15 -11.67
N GLN A 95 3.01 35.82 -12.02
CA GLN A 95 2.94 36.69 -13.21
C GLN A 95 3.73 37.99 -13.02
N ALA A 96 3.83 38.49 -11.78
CA ALA A 96 4.58 39.70 -11.44
C ALA A 96 6.02 39.43 -11.02
N HIS A 97 6.32 38.19 -10.58
CA HIS A 97 7.61 37.77 -10.03
C HIS A 97 8.09 36.43 -10.63
N PRO A 98 8.68 36.44 -11.84
CA PRO A 98 9.11 35.24 -12.55
C PRO A 98 10.20 34.43 -11.82
N GLU A 99 10.97 35.09 -10.95
CA GLU A 99 12.04 34.49 -10.13
C GLU A 99 11.53 33.34 -9.24
N ILE A 100 10.23 33.33 -8.96
CA ILE A 100 9.61 32.29 -8.15
C ILE A 100 9.59 30.97 -8.91
N LEU A 101 9.62 30.97 -10.25
CA LEU A 101 9.74 29.72 -11.02
C LEU A 101 11.02 28.90 -10.68
N ALA A 102 12.01 29.50 -10.00
CA ALA A 102 13.19 28.77 -9.50
C ALA A 102 12.88 27.82 -8.33
N PHE A 103 11.76 27.98 -7.61
CA PHE A 103 11.38 27.08 -6.51
C PHE A 103 10.38 25.99 -6.94
N VAL A 104 10.14 25.80 -8.25
CA VAL A 104 9.29 24.72 -8.76
C VAL A 104 10.00 23.41 -8.46
N LYS A 105 9.43 22.56 -7.61
CA LYS A 105 9.83 21.16 -7.56
C LYS A 105 9.14 20.42 -8.68
N GLU A 106 9.89 20.15 -9.76
CA GLU A 106 9.47 19.22 -10.80
C GLU A 106 9.82 17.80 -10.39
N THR A 107 8.89 16.87 -10.54
CA THR A 107 9.12 15.44 -10.34
C THR A 107 8.59 14.71 -11.55
N HIS A 108 9.49 14.06 -12.29
CA HIS A 108 9.10 13.24 -13.43
C HIS A 108 8.47 11.94 -12.93
N VAL A 109 7.20 11.73 -13.26
CA VAL A 109 6.47 10.51 -12.95
C VAL A 109 6.48 9.63 -14.21
N PRO A 110 7.19 8.48 -14.21
CA PRO A 110 7.25 7.62 -15.38
C PRO A 110 5.87 6.99 -15.70
N PRO A 111 5.65 6.59 -16.96
CA PRO A 111 4.48 5.81 -17.32
C PRO A 111 4.46 4.50 -16.52
N LYS A 112 3.26 4.06 -16.14
CA LYS A 112 3.06 2.86 -15.34
C LYS A 112 1.99 2.00 -16.00
N ILE A 113 2.26 0.70 -16.06
CA ILE A 113 1.28 -0.31 -16.41
C ILE A 113 0.84 -0.97 -15.10
N SER A 114 -0.45 -1.24 -14.97
CA SER A 114 -1.01 -1.89 -13.79
C SER A 114 -2.02 -2.94 -14.22
N ILE A 115 -2.05 -4.07 -13.52
CA ILE A 115 -3.08 -5.10 -13.71
C ILE A 115 -4.17 -4.88 -12.65
N VAL A 116 -5.42 -4.87 -13.09
CA VAL A 116 -6.60 -4.83 -12.22
C VAL A 116 -7.38 -6.10 -12.51
N ILE A 117 -7.45 -7.00 -11.54
CA ILE A 117 -8.24 -8.24 -11.59
C ILE A 117 -9.64 -7.92 -11.05
#